data_AF-A0A8J4PPC3-F1
#
_entry.id   AF-A0A8J4PPC3-F1
#
_cell.length_a   1.000
_cell.length_b   1.000
_cell.length_c   1.000
_cell.angle_alpha   90.00
_cell.angle_beta   90.00
_cell.angle_gamma   90.00
#
_symmetry.space_group_name_H-M   'P 1'
#
loop_
_entity.id
_entity.type
_entity.pdbx_description
1 polymer ?
#
loop_
_entity_poly.entity_id
_entity_poly.type
_entity_poly.pdbx_seq_one_letter_code
_entity_poly.pdbx_strand_id
1 'polypeptide(L)'
;MYRSKSNYKKQEEYSDDSQEFDDDEDEEFDDGEEEDENEYDDSEEDEDQDDSDDEEEEIKKQLSNVSFSTLVKLKKKEALKPKAASMVNGGITPQQKRSSANQFKDRSSGGAGETKNRIQEYQIKRENKDAPVEMTAMKPVSRYRQVISGTKKTVRDPRFNNLSGNFDEETFRKRYHFLDDVVKKDIEKLNTIYKGLDDSFDPKEKEKLARIIQSKKSQLQSQQIKDKKRDLKNRLLEKEIESVKKGKAPYHISNKTFKEVELQEKFKQLKETNRLGKFMEGRREKFSHKEKVFLPKRRSHQDD
;
A
#
# COMPACT_ATOMS: atom_id res chain seq x y z
N MET A 1 -49.14 57.54 -32.59
CA MET A 1 -47.70 57.32 -32.36
C MET A 1 -47.45 55.83 -32.28
N TYR A 2 -46.83 55.26 -33.31
CA TYR A 2 -46.46 53.84 -33.36
C TYR A 2 -45.23 53.62 -32.47
N ARG A 3 -45.30 52.65 -31.55
CA ARG A 3 -44.18 52.28 -30.66
C ARG A 3 -43.48 51.07 -31.28
N SER A 4 -42.29 51.32 -31.83
CA SER A 4 -41.39 50.32 -32.41
C SER A 4 -40.94 49.31 -31.36
N LYS A 5 -41.04 48.02 -31.67
CA LYS A 5 -40.39 46.94 -30.90
C LYS A 5 -39.04 46.68 -31.54
N SER A 6 -37.97 47.02 -30.84
CA SER A 6 -36.60 46.65 -31.19
C SER A 6 -36.39 45.16 -30.88
N ASN A 7 -36.17 44.35 -31.91
CA ASN A 7 -35.68 42.99 -31.78
C ASN A 7 -34.16 43.06 -31.54
N TYR A 8 -33.73 42.91 -30.28
CA TYR A 8 -32.34 42.67 -29.96
C TYR A 8 -32.00 41.22 -30.29
N LYS A 9 -31.28 41.02 -31.38
CA LYS A 9 -30.68 39.73 -31.78
C LYS A 9 -29.40 39.56 -30.97
N LYS A 10 -29.44 38.69 -29.96
CA LYS A 10 -28.26 38.30 -29.17
C LYS A 10 -27.33 37.50 -30.07
N GLN A 11 -26.23 38.10 -30.50
CA GLN A 11 -25.10 37.38 -31.08
C GLN A 11 -24.39 36.70 -29.91
N GLU A 12 -24.45 35.37 -29.84
CA GLU A 12 -23.53 34.58 -29.03
C GLU A 12 -22.20 34.53 -29.79
N GLU A 13 -21.28 35.42 -29.42
CA GLU A 13 -19.86 35.21 -29.67
C GLU A 13 -19.44 34.01 -28.82
N TYR A 14 -19.33 32.85 -29.48
CA TYR A 14 -18.56 31.74 -28.95
C TYR A 14 -17.09 32.16 -29.00
N SER A 15 -16.50 32.42 -27.84
CA SER A 15 -15.06 32.54 -27.69
C SER A 15 -14.43 31.21 -28.11
N ASP A 16 -13.68 31.26 -29.20
CA ASP A 16 -12.74 30.24 -29.63
C ASP A 16 -11.60 30.16 -28.60
N ASP A 17 -11.86 29.46 -27.50
CA ASP A 17 -10.83 28.95 -26.60
C ASP A 17 -10.39 27.59 -27.14
N SER A 18 -9.78 27.62 -28.31
CA SER A 18 -8.93 26.53 -28.78
C SER A 18 -7.78 26.43 -27.78
N GLN A 19 -7.99 25.65 -26.72
CA GLN A 19 -6.95 25.24 -25.80
C GLN A 19 -5.92 24.48 -26.61
N GLU A 20 -4.91 25.23 -27.04
CA GLU A 20 -3.61 24.73 -27.44
C GLU A 20 -3.17 23.81 -26.29
N PHE A 21 -3.32 22.51 -26.53
CA PHE A 21 -2.78 21.48 -25.66
C PHE A 21 -1.26 21.62 -25.83
N ASP A 22 -0.68 22.54 -25.07
CA ASP A 22 0.76 22.62 -24.88
C ASP A 22 1.17 21.20 -24.49
N ASP A 23 1.89 20.55 -25.40
CA ASP A 23 2.60 19.28 -25.21
C ASP A 23 3.81 19.57 -24.29
N ASP A 24 3.56 20.29 -23.19
CA ASP A 24 4.41 20.28 -22.04
C ASP A 24 4.45 18.82 -21.63
N GLU A 25 5.65 18.27 -21.79
CA GLU A 25 6.08 16.99 -21.27
C GLU A 25 6.06 17.07 -19.73
N ASP A 26 4.87 17.30 -19.19
CA ASP A 26 4.45 16.98 -17.85
C ASP A 26 4.58 15.45 -17.79
N GLU A 27 5.81 15.00 -17.53
CA GLU A 27 6.00 13.94 -16.55
C GLU A 27 5.32 14.43 -15.28
N GLU A 28 3.98 14.32 -15.27
CA GLU A 28 3.16 14.28 -14.09
C GLU A 28 3.82 13.16 -13.30
N PHE A 29 4.63 13.58 -12.32
CA PHE A 29 5.20 12.67 -11.35
C PHE A 29 4.00 12.23 -10.55
N ASP A 30 3.31 11.25 -11.11
CA ASP A 30 2.12 10.62 -10.58
C ASP A 30 2.54 10.17 -9.19
N ASP A 31 2.11 10.98 -8.20
CA ASP A 31 1.97 10.62 -6.80
C ASP A 31 0.83 9.60 -6.74
N GLY A 32 0.98 8.55 -7.56
CA GLY A 32 0.09 7.45 -7.75
C GLY A 32 0.12 6.71 -6.45
N GLU A 33 -0.88 7.03 -5.64
CA GLU A 33 -1.44 6.21 -4.58
C GLU A 33 -0.36 5.33 -3.95
N GLU A 34 0.30 5.88 -2.93
CA GLU A 34 0.51 5.02 -1.77
C GLU A 34 -0.90 4.53 -1.42
N GLU A 35 -1.19 3.28 -1.83
CA GLU A 35 -2.11 2.44 -1.09
C GLU A 35 -1.66 2.58 0.36
N ASP A 36 -2.37 3.49 1.01
CA ASP A 36 -2.50 3.59 2.43
C ASP A 36 -3.12 2.25 2.85
N GLU A 37 -2.26 1.22 2.90
CA GLU A 37 -2.38 0.18 3.90
C GLU A 37 -2.27 0.89 5.26
N ASN A 38 -3.36 1.59 5.61
CA ASN A 38 -3.81 1.76 6.97
C ASN A 38 -4.07 0.35 7.51
N GLU A 39 -3.00 -0.40 7.77
CA GLU A 39 -2.97 -1.16 8.99
C GLU A 39 -3.10 -0.10 10.08
N TYR A 40 -4.33 0.05 10.58
CA TYR A 40 -4.61 0.73 11.82
C TYR A 40 -3.78 0.04 12.91
N ASP A 41 -2.51 0.41 13.00
CA ASP A 41 -1.80 0.43 14.26
C ASP A 41 -2.36 1.66 14.98
N ASP A 42 -3.39 1.39 15.77
CA ASP A 42 -3.93 2.31 16.77
C ASP A 42 -2.86 2.49 17.87
N SER A 43 -1.74 3.08 17.49
CA SER A 43 -0.82 3.72 18.41
C SER A 43 -1.31 5.14 18.56
N GLU A 44 -2.12 5.38 19.58
CA GLU A 44 -2.27 6.69 20.18
C GLU A 44 -0.86 7.28 20.42
N GLU A 45 -0.41 8.12 19.49
CA GLU A 45 0.70 9.04 19.75
C GLU A 45 0.16 10.10 20.70
N ASP A 46 0.26 9.82 22.00
CA ASP A 46 0.52 10.87 22.97
C ASP A 46 1.78 11.61 22.50
N GLU A 47 1.65 12.90 22.20
CA GLU A 47 2.78 13.79 21.96
C GLU A 47 3.57 13.97 23.26
N ASP A 48 4.33 12.96 23.66
CA ASP A 48 5.42 13.13 24.60
C ASP A 48 6.58 13.77 23.83
N GLN A 49 6.72 15.09 24.00
CA GLN A 49 7.96 15.80 23.71
C GLN A 49 9.12 15.05 24.35
N ASP A 50 10.05 14.60 23.52
CA ASP A 50 11.27 13.92 23.96
C ASP A 50 12.22 14.98 24.57
N ASP A 51 11.89 15.45 25.78
CA ASP A 51 12.71 16.28 26.68
C ASP A 51 13.82 15.45 27.36
N SER A 52 14.00 14.17 26.97
CA SER A 52 14.81 13.20 27.70
C SER A 52 16.33 13.40 27.55
N ASP A 53 16.81 14.00 26.45
CA ASP A 53 18.23 14.26 26.24
C ASP A 53 18.76 15.41 27.13
N ASP A 54 17.93 16.42 27.40
CA ASP A 54 18.30 17.55 28.27
C ASP A 54 18.32 17.12 29.76
N GLU A 55 17.39 16.25 30.17
CA GLU A 55 17.37 15.69 31.52
C GLU A 55 18.58 14.80 31.82
N GLU A 56 19.04 13.98 30.86
CA GLU A 56 20.24 13.16 31.04
C GLU A 56 21.51 13.98 31.24
N GLU A 57 21.64 15.10 30.52
CA GLU A 57 22.77 16.01 30.68
C GLU A 57 22.74 16.74 32.03
N GLU A 58 21.57 17.16 32.50
CA GLU A 58 21.41 17.75 33.82
C GLU A 58 21.74 16.76 34.95
N ILE A 59 21.30 15.50 34.83
CA ILE A 59 21.62 14.45 35.80
C ILE A 59 23.13 14.17 35.82
N LYS A 60 23.80 14.14 34.66
CA LYS A 60 25.27 13.99 34.60
C LYS A 60 26.01 15.16 35.28
N LYS A 61 25.55 16.41 35.08
CA LYS A 61 26.08 17.61 35.75
C LYS A 61 25.81 17.63 37.26
N GLN A 62 24.65 17.12 37.69
CA GLN A 62 24.33 16.98 39.11
C GLN A 62 25.18 15.87 39.76
N LEU A 63 25.36 14.74 39.08
CA LEU A 63 26.17 13.61 39.55
C LEU A 63 27.66 13.93 39.66
N SER A 64 28.20 14.84 38.83
CA SER A 64 29.60 15.27 38.93
C SER A 64 29.90 16.07 40.21
N ASN A 65 28.88 16.71 40.81
CA ASN A 65 29.04 17.50 42.03
C ASN A 65 28.89 16.67 43.32
N VAL A 66 28.55 15.38 43.22
CA VAL A 66 28.36 14.50 44.38
C VAL A 66 29.61 13.67 44.63
N SER A 67 30.02 13.57 45.90
CA SER A 67 31.17 12.73 46.28
C SER A 67 30.92 11.26 45.91
N PHE A 68 31.97 10.58 45.43
CA PHE A 68 31.95 9.16 45.11
C PHE A 68 31.43 8.28 46.27
N SER A 69 31.70 8.69 47.51
CA SER A 69 31.22 7.96 48.71
C SER A 69 29.69 7.94 48.83
N THR A 70 29.02 9.00 48.37
CA THR A 70 27.57 9.15 48.33
C THR A 70 26.94 8.31 47.21
N LEU A 71 27.59 8.23 46.05
CA LEU A 71 27.15 7.39 44.92
C LEU A 71 27.18 5.89 45.26
N VAL A 72 28.24 5.44 45.96
CA VAL A 72 28.36 4.05 46.42
C VAL A 72 27.28 3.70 47.46
N LYS A 73 26.91 4.64 48.35
CA LYS A 73 25.82 4.45 49.32
C LYS A 73 24.46 4.35 48.63
N LEU A 74 24.21 5.16 47.59
CA LEU A 74 22.97 5.11 46.81
C LEU A 74 22.83 3.79 46.05
N LYS A 75 23.88 3.35 45.35
CA LYS A 75 23.89 2.07 44.62
C LYS A 75 23.63 0.86 45.53
N LYS A 76 24.17 0.87 46.76
CA LYS A 76 23.89 -0.17 47.77
C LYS A 76 22.44 -0.17 48.25
N LYS A 77 21.78 1.00 48.31
CA LYS A 77 20.38 1.11 48.72
C LYS A 77 19.41 0.66 47.63
N GLU A 78 19.72 0.86 46.34
CA GLU A 78 18.90 0.35 45.23
C GLU A 78 18.95 -1.18 45.12
N ALA A 79 20.10 -1.79 45.39
CA ALA A 79 20.26 -3.24 45.37
C ALA A 79 19.43 -3.98 46.46
N LEU A 80 18.82 -3.26 47.41
CA LEU A 80 18.07 -3.81 48.55
C LEU A 80 16.53 -3.72 48.39
N LYS A 81 15.99 -3.28 47.25
CA LYS A 81 14.54 -3.32 46.99
C LYS A 81 14.11 -4.67 46.38
N PRO A 82 13.11 -5.39 46.94
CA PRO A 82 12.57 -6.59 46.33
C PRO A 82 11.69 -6.24 45.11
N LYS A 83 11.95 -6.89 43.97
CA LYS A 83 11.16 -6.76 42.74
C LYS A 83 9.79 -7.43 42.89
N ALA A 84 8.71 -6.65 42.80
CA ALA A 84 7.37 -7.16 42.56
C ALA A 84 7.07 -7.14 41.05
N ALA A 85 6.72 -8.32 40.53
CA ALA A 85 6.11 -8.69 39.26
C ALA A 85 5.97 -7.66 38.11
N SER A 86 6.69 -7.90 37.02
CA SER A 86 6.11 -7.91 35.67
C SER A 86 6.73 -9.05 34.86
N MET A 87 5.88 -10.01 34.46
CA MET A 87 6.22 -11.06 33.51
C MET A 87 5.95 -10.53 32.11
N VAL A 88 6.95 -10.51 31.23
CA VAL A 88 6.76 -10.89 29.83
C VAL A 88 8.09 -11.40 29.27
N ASN A 89 8.03 -12.58 28.65
CA ASN A 89 9.17 -13.45 28.36
C ASN A 89 9.93 -13.05 27.09
N GLY A 90 11.27 -13.10 27.18
CA GLY A 90 12.16 -13.08 26.02
C GLY A 90 12.44 -14.49 25.47
N GLY A 91 12.31 -14.62 24.15
CA GLY A 91 13.30 -15.20 23.24
C GLY A 91 13.61 -16.70 23.29
N ILE A 92 13.01 -17.46 22.38
CA ILE A 92 13.65 -18.63 21.72
C ILE A 92 13.30 -18.57 20.23
N THR A 93 14.31 -18.47 19.35
CA THR A 93 14.17 -18.69 17.90
C THR A 93 14.57 -20.14 17.56
N PRO A 94 13.92 -20.74 16.55
CA PRO A 94 14.71 -21.26 15.45
C PRO A 94 14.16 -20.85 14.07
N GLN A 95 15.11 -20.57 13.17
CA GLN A 95 14.91 -20.41 11.74
C GLN A 95 14.14 -21.61 11.15
N GLN A 96 13.16 -21.35 10.26
CA GLN A 96 13.16 -21.84 8.88
C GLN A 96 11.84 -21.53 8.13
N LYS A 97 12.00 -21.02 6.90
CA LYS A 97 11.09 -21.06 5.73
C LYS A 97 9.70 -20.41 5.88
N ARG A 98 9.57 -19.20 5.34
CA ARG A 98 8.28 -18.69 4.83
C ARG A 98 8.33 -18.57 3.32
N SER A 99 7.78 -19.58 2.64
CA SER A 99 7.24 -19.43 1.29
C SER A 99 5.91 -18.67 1.39
N SER A 100 5.81 -17.56 0.68
CA SER A 100 4.59 -16.76 0.51
C SER A 100 3.52 -17.58 -0.22
N ALA A 101 2.49 -17.99 0.52
CA ALA A 101 1.22 -18.45 -0.04
C ALA A 101 0.17 -17.40 0.30
N ASN A 102 -0.09 -16.49 -0.65
CA ASN A 102 -1.31 -15.69 -0.64
C ASN A 102 -2.49 -16.64 -0.87
N GLN A 103 -3.15 -17.01 0.21
CA GLN A 103 -4.46 -17.65 0.16
C GLN A 103 -5.50 -16.64 0.62
N PHE A 104 -6.26 -16.16 -0.36
CA PHE A 104 -7.60 -15.60 -0.19
C PHE A 104 -8.36 -16.46 0.84
N LYS A 105 -8.66 -15.88 2.00
CA LYS A 105 -9.59 -16.48 2.97
C LYS A 105 -10.99 -16.39 2.39
N ASP A 106 -11.36 -17.39 1.60
CA ASP A 106 -12.76 -17.73 1.37
C ASP A 106 -13.37 -18.11 2.73
N ARG A 107 -14.24 -17.25 3.24
CA ARG A 107 -15.00 -17.45 4.48
C ARG A 107 -16.06 -18.51 4.25
N SER A 108 -15.64 -19.76 4.07
CA SER A 108 -16.55 -20.91 3.99
C SER A 108 -15.94 -22.20 4.54
N SER A 109 -15.18 -22.11 5.64
CA SER A 109 -14.92 -23.25 6.52
C SER A 109 -14.53 -22.78 7.92
N GLY A 110 -15.53 -22.42 8.72
CA GLY A 110 -15.35 -22.20 10.16
C GLY A 110 -15.12 -23.52 10.87
N GLY A 111 -13.85 -23.87 11.05
CA GLY A 111 -13.41 -25.01 11.86
C GLY A 111 -12.25 -24.58 12.76
N ALA A 112 -12.57 -24.12 13.97
CA ALA A 112 -11.73 -24.23 15.18
C ALA A 112 -12.48 -23.66 16.39
N GLY A 113 -13.30 -24.51 16.99
CA GLY A 113 -13.86 -24.34 18.32
C GLY A 113 -14.14 -25.73 18.84
N GLU A 114 -13.07 -26.53 19.01
CA GLU A 114 -13.11 -27.87 19.60
C GLU A 114 -13.58 -27.78 21.06
N THR A 115 -14.87 -27.54 21.26
CA THR A 115 -15.54 -28.09 22.42
C THR A 115 -15.57 -29.60 22.18
N LYS A 116 -14.77 -30.33 22.96
CA LYS A 116 -14.81 -31.79 23.07
C LYS A 116 -16.12 -32.23 23.73
N ASN A 117 -17.26 -31.85 23.14
CA ASN A 117 -18.49 -32.56 23.33
C ASN A 117 -18.39 -33.77 22.42
N ARG A 118 -17.83 -34.85 22.98
CA ARG A 118 -17.98 -36.21 22.48
C ARG A 118 -19.48 -36.50 22.43
N ILE A 119 -20.13 -36.07 21.35
CA ILE A 119 -21.40 -36.64 20.93
C ILE A 119 -21.05 -38.11 20.77
N GLN A 120 -21.49 -38.92 21.72
CA GLN A 120 -21.42 -40.36 21.56
C GLN A 120 -22.22 -40.63 20.29
N GLU A 121 -21.53 -40.89 19.18
CA GLU A 121 -22.17 -41.40 17.99
C GLU A 121 -22.85 -42.68 18.42
N TYR A 122 -24.17 -42.60 18.60
CA TYR A 122 -24.98 -43.75 18.93
C TYR A 122 -24.95 -44.62 17.68
N GLN A 123 -24.00 -45.56 17.63
CA GLN A 123 -23.86 -46.53 16.57
C GLN A 123 -25.09 -47.42 16.63
N ILE A 124 -26.13 -47.06 15.88
CA ILE A 124 -27.38 -47.81 15.91
C ILE A 124 -27.10 -49.17 15.26
N LYS A 125 -27.06 -50.21 16.09
CA LYS A 125 -26.87 -51.58 15.62
C LYS A 125 -28.11 -51.98 14.84
N ARG A 126 -27.93 -52.31 13.56
CA ARG A 126 -28.97 -52.90 12.71
C ARG A 126 -28.77 -54.40 12.70
N GLU A 127 -29.85 -55.15 12.60
CA GLU A 127 -29.77 -56.61 12.42
C GLU A 127 -29.21 -56.96 11.04
N ASN A 128 -29.55 -56.18 10.00
CA ASN A 128 -29.00 -56.29 8.64
C ASN A 128 -28.87 -54.89 8.01
N LYS A 129 -28.08 -54.76 6.94
CA LYS A 129 -27.81 -53.45 6.28
C LYS A 129 -29.08 -52.77 5.75
N ASP A 130 -30.02 -53.58 5.28
CA ASP A 130 -31.27 -53.13 4.67
C ASP A 130 -32.45 -53.09 5.66
N ALA A 131 -32.21 -53.37 6.94
CA ALA A 131 -33.26 -53.32 7.96
C ALA A 131 -33.54 -51.87 8.41
N PRO A 132 -34.82 -51.48 8.60
CA PRO A 132 -35.18 -50.19 9.17
C PRO A 132 -34.70 -50.07 10.62
N VAL A 133 -34.51 -48.83 11.06
CA VAL A 133 -34.00 -48.51 12.40
C VAL A 133 -34.92 -47.52 13.08
N GLU A 134 -35.30 -47.84 14.32
CA GLU A 134 -36.05 -46.93 15.17
C GLU A 134 -35.14 -45.80 15.68
N MET A 135 -35.62 -44.56 15.57
CA MET A 135 -34.95 -43.36 16.08
C MET A 135 -35.87 -42.60 17.04
N THR A 136 -35.30 -41.95 18.04
CA THR A 136 -36.08 -41.16 19.01
C THR A 136 -36.66 -39.90 18.35
N ALA A 137 -37.93 -39.60 18.62
CA ALA A 137 -38.60 -38.39 18.13
C ALA A 137 -38.00 -37.08 18.68
N MET A 138 -37.16 -37.17 19.72
CA MET A 138 -36.46 -36.04 20.32
C MET A 138 -35.22 -35.62 19.51
N LYS A 139 -34.78 -36.42 18.53
CA LYS A 139 -33.64 -36.06 17.68
C LYS A 139 -34.13 -35.14 16.55
N PRO A 140 -33.79 -33.84 16.56
CA PRO A 140 -34.23 -32.92 15.52
C PRO A 140 -33.60 -33.30 14.17
N VAL A 141 -34.40 -33.27 13.10
CA VAL A 141 -33.90 -33.49 11.73
C VAL A 141 -33.12 -32.25 11.29
N SER A 142 -31.92 -32.43 10.75
CA SER A 142 -31.16 -31.29 10.19
C SER A 142 -31.88 -30.72 8.97
N ARG A 143 -32.15 -29.41 8.98
CA ARG A 143 -32.77 -28.72 7.83
C ARG A 143 -31.82 -28.61 6.62
N TYR A 144 -30.52 -28.73 6.86
CA TYR A 144 -29.51 -28.68 5.82
C TYR A 144 -29.21 -30.09 5.30
N ARG A 145 -29.18 -30.22 3.97
CA ARG A 145 -28.69 -31.44 3.31
C ARG A 145 -27.17 -31.53 3.50
N GLN A 146 -26.67 -32.66 3.98
CA GLN A 146 -25.23 -32.94 3.99
C GLN A 146 -24.74 -33.08 2.54
N VAL A 147 -24.20 -32.00 1.99
CA VAL A 147 -23.59 -32.01 0.66
C VAL A 147 -22.15 -32.50 0.83
N ILE A 148 -21.93 -33.79 0.57
CA ILE A 148 -20.57 -34.32 0.44
C ILE A 148 -20.02 -33.74 -0.86
N SER A 149 -19.10 -32.77 -0.76
CA SER A 149 -18.41 -32.25 -1.93
C SER A 149 -17.52 -33.36 -2.50
N GLY A 150 -17.94 -33.96 -3.62
CA GLY A 150 -17.08 -34.88 -4.36
C GLY A 150 -15.81 -34.17 -4.83
N THR A 151 -14.71 -34.91 -4.99
CA THR A 151 -13.48 -34.40 -5.59
C THR A 151 -13.74 -34.03 -7.05
N LYS A 152 -14.06 -32.77 -7.30
CA LYS A 152 -14.26 -32.26 -8.66
C LYS A 152 -12.91 -32.29 -9.39
N LYS A 153 -12.80 -33.13 -10.42
CA LYS A 153 -11.66 -33.11 -11.33
C LYS A 153 -11.72 -31.82 -12.15
N THR A 154 -10.94 -30.83 -11.76
CA THR A 154 -10.77 -29.60 -12.54
C THR A 154 -9.71 -29.85 -13.61
N VAL A 155 -10.07 -29.67 -14.88
CA VAL A 155 -9.07 -29.63 -15.96
C VAL A 155 -8.30 -28.34 -15.77
N ARG A 156 -7.05 -28.44 -15.31
CA ARG A 156 -6.19 -27.27 -15.12
C ARG A 156 -5.17 -27.19 -16.25
N ASP A 157 -5.07 -26.02 -16.85
CA ASP A 157 -3.99 -25.68 -17.75
C ASP A 157 -2.68 -25.69 -16.93
N PRO A 158 -1.66 -26.48 -17.34
CA PRO A 158 -0.40 -26.55 -16.62
C PRO A 158 0.26 -25.18 -16.46
N ARG A 159 0.08 -24.24 -17.41
CA ARG A 159 0.65 -22.88 -17.30
C ARG A 159 0.09 -22.10 -16.11
N PHE A 160 -1.15 -22.38 -15.75
CA PHE A 160 -1.85 -21.74 -14.64
C PHE A 160 -1.96 -22.68 -13.42
N ASN A 161 -1.17 -23.76 -13.40
CA ASN A 161 -1.13 -24.65 -12.26
C ASN A 161 -0.11 -24.14 -11.23
N ASN A 162 -0.49 -24.10 -9.95
CA ASN A 162 0.37 -23.67 -8.86
C ASN A 162 1.66 -24.52 -8.73
N LEU A 163 1.69 -25.71 -9.33
CA LEU A 163 2.88 -26.58 -9.35
C LEU A 163 3.93 -26.16 -10.39
N SER A 164 3.60 -25.26 -11.33
CA SER A 164 4.50 -24.87 -12.42
C SER A 164 5.54 -23.81 -12.04
N GLY A 165 5.61 -23.46 -10.75
CA GLY A 165 6.56 -22.50 -10.19
C GLY A 165 5.92 -21.14 -9.91
N ASN A 166 6.69 -20.28 -9.24
CA ASN A 166 6.26 -18.92 -8.88
C ASN A 166 6.77 -17.92 -9.93
N PHE A 167 6.01 -16.84 -10.11
CA PHE A 167 6.44 -15.72 -10.94
C PHE A 167 7.67 -15.05 -10.30
N ASP A 168 8.76 -14.99 -11.07
CA ASP A 168 9.96 -14.24 -10.71
C ASP A 168 10.01 -12.97 -11.56
N GLU A 169 9.72 -11.85 -10.90
CA GLU A 169 9.61 -10.54 -11.53
C GLU A 169 10.95 -10.09 -12.14
N GLU A 170 12.09 -10.40 -11.51
CA GLU A 170 13.40 -9.96 -11.99
C GLU A 170 13.79 -10.65 -13.29
N THR A 171 13.63 -11.98 -13.37
CA THR A 171 13.94 -12.72 -14.60
C THR A 171 12.94 -12.40 -15.70
N PHE A 172 11.66 -12.20 -15.37
CA PHE A 172 10.67 -11.73 -16.32
C PHE A 172 11.08 -10.37 -16.90
N ARG A 173 11.41 -9.40 -16.04
CA ARG A 173 11.79 -8.05 -16.48
C ARG A 173 13.03 -8.07 -17.36
N LYS A 174 14.05 -8.87 -17.01
CA LYS A 174 15.27 -9.03 -17.82
C LYS A 174 14.98 -9.67 -19.19
N ARG A 175 14.15 -10.72 -19.25
CA ARG A 175 13.87 -11.46 -20.49
C ARG A 175 12.92 -10.71 -21.42
N TYR A 176 11.98 -9.95 -20.86
CA TYR A 176 10.90 -9.28 -21.58
C TYR A 176 11.01 -7.76 -21.55
N HIS A 177 12.20 -7.20 -21.29
CA HIS A 177 12.44 -5.76 -21.32
C HIS A 177 12.01 -5.10 -22.64
N PHE A 178 12.15 -5.82 -23.77
CA PHE A 178 11.77 -5.33 -25.09
C PHE A 178 10.28 -4.97 -25.23
N LEU A 179 9.41 -5.48 -24.35
CA LEU A 179 7.98 -5.16 -24.38
C LEU A 179 7.73 -3.67 -24.14
N ASP A 180 8.59 -2.99 -23.39
CA ASP A 180 8.47 -1.54 -23.19
C ASP A 180 8.64 -0.77 -24.49
N ASP A 181 9.59 -1.19 -25.34
CA ASP A 181 9.82 -0.57 -26.64
C ASP A 181 8.66 -0.84 -27.59
N VAL A 182 8.01 -2.00 -27.47
CA VAL A 182 6.78 -2.30 -28.21
C VAL A 182 5.64 -1.40 -27.75
N VAL A 183 5.48 -1.23 -26.43
CA VAL A 183 4.44 -0.35 -25.85
C VAL A 183 4.66 1.11 -26.26
N LYS A 184 5.90 1.61 -26.27
CA LYS A 184 6.24 2.95 -26.76
C LYS A 184 5.83 3.15 -28.22
N LYS A 185 6.20 2.21 -29.10
CA LYS A 185 5.80 2.23 -30.52
C LYS A 185 4.29 2.18 -30.70
N ASP A 186 3.59 1.43 -29.85
CA ASP A 186 2.14 1.39 -29.86
C ASP A 186 1.52 2.74 -29.46
N ILE A 187 2.06 3.39 -28.42
CA ILE A 187 1.62 4.73 -28.01
C ILE A 187 1.84 5.73 -29.14
N GLU A 188 3.01 5.71 -29.79
CA GLU A 188 3.31 6.56 -30.95
C GLU A 188 2.30 6.35 -32.08
N LYS A 189 2.02 5.10 -32.46
CA LYS A 189 1.00 4.79 -33.48
C LYS A 189 -0.37 5.31 -33.08
N LEU A 190 -0.80 5.06 -31.85
CA LEU A 190 -2.10 5.55 -31.37
C LEU A 190 -2.16 7.08 -31.37
N ASN A 191 -1.08 7.78 -31.03
CA ASN A 191 -0.99 9.23 -31.11
C ASN A 191 -1.09 9.72 -32.57
N THR A 192 -0.43 9.05 -33.53
CA THR A 192 -0.57 9.44 -34.94
C THR A 192 -2.00 9.28 -35.44
N ILE A 193 -2.68 8.21 -35.04
CA ILE A 193 -4.10 7.99 -35.34
C ILE A 193 -4.94 9.08 -34.68
N TYR A 194 -4.70 9.37 -33.40
CA TYR A 194 -5.43 10.40 -32.65
C TYR A 194 -5.31 11.78 -33.28
N LYS A 195 -4.09 12.17 -33.69
CA LYS A 195 -3.82 13.45 -34.38
C LYS A 195 -4.44 13.53 -35.78
N GLY A 196 -4.62 12.39 -36.45
CA GLY A 196 -5.26 12.32 -37.77
C GLY A 196 -6.79 12.26 -37.74
N LEU A 197 -7.41 12.26 -36.55
CA LEU A 197 -8.88 12.26 -36.40
C LEU A 197 -9.40 13.70 -36.36
N ASP A 198 -10.15 14.06 -37.40
CA ASP A 198 -10.85 15.35 -37.49
C ASP A 198 -11.92 15.48 -36.38
N ASP A 199 -12.28 16.72 -36.04
CA ASP A 199 -13.30 17.01 -35.03
C ASP A 199 -14.72 16.60 -35.45
N SER A 200 -14.92 16.29 -36.74
CA SER A 200 -16.16 15.72 -37.25
C SER A 200 -16.32 14.21 -37.00
N PHE A 201 -15.27 13.55 -36.50
CA PHE A 201 -15.31 12.13 -36.16
C PHE A 201 -16.17 11.87 -34.91
N ASP A 202 -16.63 10.63 -34.70
CA ASP A 202 -17.46 10.31 -33.52
C ASP A 202 -16.72 10.68 -32.23
N PRO A 203 -17.23 11.65 -31.45
CA PRO A 203 -16.54 12.13 -30.24
C PRO A 203 -16.31 11.00 -29.24
N LYS A 204 -17.19 10.00 -29.21
CA LYS A 204 -17.06 8.84 -28.30
C LYS A 204 -15.88 7.95 -28.67
N GLU A 205 -15.57 7.83 -29.96
CA GLU A 205 -14.45 7.01 -30.42
C GLU A 205 -13.11 7.75 -30.24
N LYS A 206 -13.10 9.07 -30.46
CA LYS A 206 -11.95 9.94 -30.16
C LYS A 206 -11.61 9.91 -28.66
N GLU A 207 -12.59 10.01 -27.78
CA GLU A 207 -12.41 9.90 -26.32
C GLU A 207 -11.89 8.51 -25.91
N LYS A 208 -12.45 7.43 -26.47
CA LYS A 208 -11.95 6.06 -26.21
C LYS A 208 -10.49 5.92 -26.59
N LEU A 209 -10.08 6.48 -27.73
CA LEU A 209 -8.69 6.44 -28.17
C LEU A 209 -7.77 7.22 -27.22
N ALA A 210 -8.17 8.43 -26.81
CA ALA A 210 -7.45 9.22 -25.82
C ALA A 210 -7.27 8.46 -24.50
N ARG A 211 -8.33 7.81 -24.01
CA ARG A 211 -8.27 6.99 -22.78
C ARG A 211 -7.31 5.81 -22.91
N ILE A 212 -7.28 5.14 -24.07
CA ILE A 212 -6.34 4.03 -24.31
C ILE A 212 -4.89 4.55 -24.30
N ILE A 213 -4.63 5.69 -24.94
CA ILE A 213 -3.31 6.32 -24.95
C ILE A 213 -2.87 6.66 -23.53
N GLN A 214 -3.73 7.35 -22.76
CA GLN A 214 -3.46 7.73 -21.37
C GLN A 214 -3.18 6.49 -20.50
N SER A 215 -4.00 5.45 -20.63
CA SER A 215 -3.83 4.20 -19.88
C SER A 215 -2.49 3.53 -20.19
N LYS A 216 -2.09 3.44 -21.47
CA LYS A 216 -0.78 2.88 -21.85
C LYS A 216 0.39 3.74 -21.36
N LYS A 217 0.27 5.08 -21.43
CA LYS A 217 1.29 6.01 -20.91
C LYS A 217 1.47 5.86 -19.39
N SER A 218 0.37 5.87 -18.63
CA SER A 218 0.38 5.69 -17.18
C SER A 218 0.96 4.31 -16.79
N GLN A 219 0.57 3.24 -17.49
CA GLN A 219 1.14 1.92 -17.26
C GLN A 219 2.66 1.90 -17.47
N LEU A 220 3.16 2.54 -18.54
CA LEU A 220 4.59 2.62 -18.81
C LEU A 220 5.33 3.44 -17.74
N GLN A 221 4.78 4.59 -17.34
CA GLN A 221 5.36 5.44 -16.28
C GLN A 221 5.40 4.72 -14.93
N SER A 222 4.31 4.06 -14.52
CA SER A 222 4.25 3.27 -13.28
C SER A 222 5.35 2.18 -13.26
N GLN A 223 5.56 1.50 -14.39
CA GLN A 223 6.64 0.52 -14.49
C GLN A 223 8.03 1.15 -14.40
N GLN A 224 8.25 2.30 -15.02
CA GLN A 224 9.51 3.03 -14.90
C GLN A 224 9.81 3.46 -13.46
N ILE A 225 8.78 3.89 -12.70
CA ILE A 225 8.93 4.24 -11.28
C ILE A 225 9.35 3.01 -10.47
N LYS A 226 8.70 1.86 -10.71
CA LYS A 226 9.06 0.58 -10.06
C LYS A 226 10.50 0.16 -10.38
N ASP A 227 10.91 0.31 -11.63
CA ASP A 227 12.29 0.01 -12.05
C ASP A 227 13.31 0.94 -11.40
N LYS A 228 13.06 2.26 -11.36
CA LYS A 228 13.92 3.22 -10.66
C LYS A 228 14.11 2.83 -9.19
N LYS A 229 13.03 2.45 -8.51
CA LYS A 229 13.06 1.97 -7.12
C LYS A 229 13.87 0.69 -6.96
N ARG A 230 13.70 -0.27 -7.88
CA ARG A 230 14.46 -1.53 -7.91
C ARG A 230 15.95 -1.28 -8.13
N ASP A 231 16.29 -0.40 -9.05
CA ASP A 231 17.67 -0.04 -9.36
C ASP A 231 18.35 0.68 -8.19
N LEU A 232 17.64 1.57 -7.50
CA LEU A 232 18.10 2.20 -6.25
C LEU A 232 18.42 1.12 -5.20
N LYS A 233 17.51 0.17 -5.00
CA LYS A 233 17.72 -0.94 -4.06
C LYS A 233 18.93 -1.80 -4.42
N ASN A 234 19.10 -2.11 -5.71
CA ASN A 234 20.25 -2.86 -6.20
C ASN A 234 21.57 -2.09 -5.97
N ARG A 235 21.61 -0.79 -6.26
CA ARG A 235 22.79 0.07 -5.99
C ARG A 235 23.16 0.10 -4.51
N LEU A 236 22.17 0.15 -3.62
CA LEU A 236 22.42 0.09 -2.17
C LEU A 236 22.97 -1.28 -1.76
N LEU A 237 22.39 -2.35 -2.29
CA LEU A 237 22.87 -3.71 -2.04
C LEU A 237 24.31 -3.91 -2.53
N GLU A 238 24.65 -3.41 -3.71
CA GLU A 238 26.00 -3.46 -4.27
C GLU A 238 27.01 -2.73 -3.37
N LYS A 239 26.69 -1.50 -2.93
CA LYS A 239 27.52 -0.73 -2.00
C LYS A 239 27.73 -1.45 -0.66
N GLU A 240 26.71 -2.14 -0.19
CA GLU A 240 26.80 -2.94 1.03
C GLU A 240 27.70 -4.16 0.82
N ILE A 241 27.52 -4.90 -0.28
CA ILE A 241 28.39 -6.02 -0.65
C ILE A 241 29.85 -5.57 -0.74
N GLU A 242 30.13 -4.41 -1.32
CA GLU A 242 31.48 -3.82 -1.35
C GLU A 242 32.02 -3.47 0.04
N SER A 243 31.17 -2.95 0.92
CA SER A 243 31.53 -2.63 2.30
C SER A 243 31.87 -3.88 3.11
N VAL A 244 31.08 -4.95 2.93
CA VAL A 244 31.33 -6.26 3.54
C VAL A 244 32.61 -6.89 3.00
N LYS A 245 32.85 -6.80 1.68
CA LYS A 245 34.12 -7.24 1.07
C LYS A 245 35.33 -6.51 1.66
N LYS A 246 35.19 -5.26 2.07
CA LYS A 246 36.21 -4.48 2.77
C LYS A 246 36.36 -4.84 4.26
N GLY A 247 35.54 -5.76 4.78
CA GLY A 247 35.60 -6.25 6.16
C GLY A 247 34.64 -5.55 7.14
N LYS A 248 33.73 -4.68 6.65
CA LYS A 248 32.66 -4.14 7.51
C LYS A 248 31.62 -5.23 7.79
N ALA A 249 30.92 -5.10 8.91
CA ALA A 249 29.81 -5.99 9.24
C ALA A 249 28.65 -5.79 8.25
N PRO A 250 27.96 -6.87 7.82
CA PRO A 250 26.83 -6.76 6.92
C PRO A 250 25.68 -5.98 7.56
N TYR A 251 25.22 -4.95 6.88
CA TYR A 251 24.11 -4.11 7.28
C TYR A 251 22.95 -4.25 6.31
N HIS A 252 21.77 -4.56 6.83
CA HIS A 252 20.53 -4.62 6.05
C HIS A 252 19.77 -3.32 6.24
N ILE A 253 19.60 -2.56 5.16
CA ILE A 253 18.85 -1.30 5.22
C ILE A 253 17.38 -1.60 5.56
N SER A 254 16.84 -0.85 6.52
CA SER A 254 15.44 -0.98 6.90
C SER A 254 14.54 -0.35 5.83
N ASN A 255 13.26 -0.73 5.79
CA ASN A 255 12.33 -0.14 4.82
C ASN A 255 12.15 1.37 5.05
N LYS A 256 12.21 1.84 6.31
CA LYS A 256 12.11 3.27 6.65
C LYS A 256 13.30 4.04 6.08
N THR A 257 14.52 3.59 6.34
CA THR A 257 15.73 4.24 5.81
C THR A 257 15.83 4.13 4.29
N PHE A 258 15.32 3.05 3.70
CA PHE A 258 15.19 2.94 2.25
C PHE A 258 14.24 4.01 1.67
N LYS A 259 13.07 4.23 2.28
CA LYS A 259 12.13 5.29 1.87
C LYS A 259 12.76 6.67 1.97
N GLU A 260 13.56 6.95 2.99
CA GLU A 260 14.31 8.21 3.11
C GLU A 260 15.30 8.41 1.97
N VAL A 261 16.04 7.36 1.59
CA VAL A 261 16.97 7.41 0.44
C VAL A 261 16.20 7.61 -0.87
N GLU A 262 15.07 6.92 -1.05
CA GLU A 262 14.18 7.11 -2.20
C GLU A 262 13.68 8.55 -2.28
N LEU A 263 13.26 9.14 -1.15
CA LEU A 263 12.82 10.52 -1.06
C LEU A 263 13.96 11.49 -1.42
N GLN A 264 15.16 11.27 -0.87
CA GLN A 264 16.34 12.09 -1.20
C GLN A 264 16.67 12.06 -2.70
N GLU A 265 16.57 10.89 -3.35
CA GLU A 265 16.79 10.77 -4.79
C GLU A 265 15.71 11.51 -5.59
N LYS A 266 14.43 11.41 -5.19
CA LYS A 266 13.33 12.19 -5.79
C LYS A 266 13.56 13.69 -5.67
N PHE A 267 13.97 14.19 -4.50
CA PHE A 267 14.28 15.61 -4.30
C PHE A 267 15.45 16.08 -5.16
N LYS A 268 16.48 15.24 -5.34
CA LYS A 268 17.60 15.55 -6.25
C LYS A 268 17.12 15.66 -7.69
N GLN A 269 16.34 14.69 -8.16
CA GLN A 269 15.75 14.71 -9.51
C GLN A 269 14.88 15.97 -9.72
N LEU A 270 14.01 16.31 -8.78
CA LEU A 270 13.17 17.51 -8.86
C LEU A 270 13.97 18.82 -8.83
N LYS A 271 15.09 18.84 -8.10
CA LYS A 271 16.00 19.98 -8.07
C LYS A 271 16.75 20.14 -9.39
N GLU A 272 17.19 19.03 -9.98
CA GLU A 272 17.84 19.01 -11.29
C GLU A 272 16.89 19.43 -12.42
N THR A 273 15.62 19.01 -12.35
CA THR A 273 14.59 19.42 -13.33
C THR A 273 14.00 20.81 -13.06
N ASN A 274 14.45 21.52 -12.02
CA ASN A 274 13.88 22.80 -11.53
C ASN A 274 12.37 22.74 -11.18
N ARG A 275 11.78 21.55 -11.07
CA ARG A 275 10.36 21.34 -10.74
C ARG A 275 10.09 21.30 -9.23
N LEU A 276 11.13 21.42 -8.41
CA LEU A 276 11.03 21.38 -6.95
C LEU A 276 10.09 22.45 -6.37
N GLY A 277 10.05 23.65 -6.95
CA GLY A 277 9.16 24.73 -6.50
C GLY A 277 7.69 24.34 -6.60
N LYS A 278 7.24 23.93 -7.80
CA LYS A 278 5.88 23.46 -8.10
C LYS A 278 5.50 22.26 -7.22
N PHE A 279 6.43 21.31 -7.03
CA PHE A 279 6.21 20.17 -6.14
C PHE A 279 5.97 20.58 -4.68
N MET A 280 6.80 21.48 -4.14
CA MET A 280 6.66 21.96 -2.76
C MET A 280 5.41 22.81 -2.57
N GLU A 281 5.02 23.60 -3.57
CA GLU A 281 3.76 24.33 -3.60
C GLU A 281 2.56 23.37 -3.52
N GLY A 282 2.49 22.38 -4.42
CA GLY A 282 1.44 21.35 -4.37
C GLY A 282 1.42 20.59 -3.04
N ARG A 283 2.59 20.31 -2.43
CA ARG A 283 2.65 19.67 -1.11
C ARG A 283 2.11 20.57 0.00
N ARG A 284 2.44 21.88 -0.03
CA ARG A 284 1.90 22.88 0.90
C ARG A 284 0.40 23.04 0.75
N GLU A 285 -0.11 23.05 -0.47
CA GLU A 285 -1.54 23.11 -0.74
C GLU A 285 -2.27 21.89 -0.21
N LYS A 286 -1.77 20.67 -0.49
CA LYS A 286 -2.34 19.42 0.04
C LYS A 286 -2.35 19.44 1.58
N PHE A 287 -1.26 19.86 2.21
CA PHE A 287 -1.17 19.97 3.67
C PHE A 287 -2.15 21.00 4.24
N SER A 288 -2.22 22.20 3.65
CA SER A 288 -3.19 23.22 4.04
C SER A 288 -4.64 22.76 3.88
N HIS A 289 -4.95 22.01 2.83
CA HIS A 289 -6.29 21.42 2.67
C HIS A 289 -6.61 20.40 3.76
N LYS A 290 -5.64 19.54 4.13
CA LYS A 290 -5.81 18.60 5.25
C LYS A 290 -6.04 19.34 6.57
N GLU A 291 -5.25 20.36 6.87
CA GLU A 291 -5.45 21.20 8.07
C GLU A 291 -6.83 21.88 8.09
N LYS A 292 -7.30 22.39 6.93
CA LYS A 292 -8.63 22.99 6.79
C LYS A 292 -9.78 22.04 7.08
N VAL A 293 -9.60 20.73 6.89
CA VAL A 293 -10.63 19.72 7.24
C VAL A 293 -10.86 19.68 8.76
N PHE A 294 -9.81 19.88 9.56
CA PHE A 294 -9.87 19.88 11.02
C PHE A 294 -10.27 21.23 11.62
N LEU A 295 -10.31 22.30 10.82
CA LEU A 295 -10.75 23.62 11.27
C LEU A 295 -12.29 23.69 11.35
N PRO A 296 -12.86 24.32 12.41
CA PRO A 296 -14.29 24.56 12.50
C PRO A 296 -14.81 25.34 11.28
N LYS A 297 -15.81 24.80 10.58
CA LYS A 297 -16.45 25.48 9.46
C LYS A 297 -17.15 26.75 9.97
N ARG A 298 -16.86 27.90 9.36
CA ARG A 298 -17.58 29.15 9.64
C ARG A 298 -19.07 28.91 9.40
N ARG A 299 -19.90 29.22 10.41
CA ARG A 299 -21.36 29.24 10.26
C ARG A 299 -21.71 30.38 9.31
N SER A 300 -22.47 30.08 8.25
CA SER A 300 -23.04 31.13 7.40
C SER A 300 -24.01 31.95 8.24
N HIS A 301 -23.65 33.18 8.58
CA HIS A 301 -24.65 34.15 9.03
C HIS A 301 -25.52 34.46 7.81
N GLN A 302 -26.76 34.00 7.83
CA GLN A 302 -27.79 34.57 6.98
C GLN A 302 -28.13 35.91 7.61
N ASP A 303 -27.74 37.00 6.93
CA ASP A 303 -28.22 38.34 7.24
C ASP A 303 -29.69 38.40 6.79
N ASP A 304 -30.61 38.43 7.76
CA ASP A 304 -32.04 38.74 7.59
C ASP A 304 -32.27 40.26 7.48
#